data_AF-A0A1B7P9A9-F1
#
_entry.id   AF-A0A1B7P9A9-F1
#
_cell.length_a   1.000
_cell.length_b   1.000
_cell.length_c   1.000
_cell.angle_alpha   90.00
_cell.angle_beta   90.00
_cell.angle_gamma   90.00
#
_symmetry.space_group_name_H-M   'P 1'
#
loop_
_entity.id
_entity.type
_entity.pdbx_description
1 polymer ?
#
loop_
_entity_poly.entity_id
_entity_poly.type
_entity_poly.pdbx_seq_one_letter_code
_entity_poly.pdbx_strand_id
1 'polypeptide(L)'
;MGTKSKAKRNKIICPDVAKMVAITEVTKHLALIEDHVGFGASNGTENVARLEEIRTTPLFSSGVRMAIQREEGQGEILPQYALMGMRIDTYSRFEGDRASESHLRATANLVYANINAPWSTFICGSQGSGKSHTLSCMLENALLCPSDTGSLSAPLTGLVLHYDKFTAVDTGQLCEAAYLSSKLPVHVLVAPSNYTRMNTLYANMPGLPDGVPRPTVSRMYFREDQLTLGMMKDLMAFNGDGTPPLYMEVVTKVLRSMAEESLSRRGINFKAFRNRLNAEDWNKGQSGPLQMRLDLLESFLEK
;
A
#
# COMPACT_ATOMS: atom_id res chain seq x y z
N MET A 1 50.16 -46.83 0.26
CA MET A 1 48.86 -46.36 -0.29
C MET A 1 47.79 -47.19 0.39
N GLY A 2 46.83 -46.73 1.19
CA GLY A 2 46.33 -45.39 1.47
C GLY A 2 44.80 -45.46 1.45
N THR A 3 44.16 -45.87 2.55
CA THR A 3 42.70 -45.77 2.72
C THR A 3 42.37 -45.28 4.13
N LYS A 4 42.09 -43.97 4.23
CA LYS A 4 41.51 -43.32 5.42
C LYS A 4 39.98 -43.44 5.34
N SER A 5 39.37 -44.13 6.29
CA SER A 5 37.93 -44.04 6.55
C SER A 5 37.65 -42.77 7.37
N LYS A 6 36.83 -41.85 6.83
CA LYS A 6 36.28 -40.70 7.56
C LYS A 6 34.93 -41.09 8.14
N ALA A 7 34.88 -41.39 9.44
CA ALA A 7 33.61 -41.47 10.17
C ALA A 7 33.10 -40.05 10.49
N LYS A 8 31.95 -39.69 9.92
CA LYS A 8 31.19 -38.47 10.25
C LYS A 8 30.67 -38.60 11.70
N ARG A 9 31.14 -37.75 12.61
CA ARG A 9 30.50 -37.53 13.92
C ARG A 9 29.21 -36.74 13.70
N ASN A 10 28.07 -37.41 13.66
CA ASN A 10 26.77 -36.76 13.85
C ASN A 10 26.70 -36.26 15.30
N LYS A 11 26.66 -34.94 15.51
CA LYS A 11 26.26 -34.34 16.78
C LYS A 11 24.77 -34.65 16.97
N ILE A 12 24.48 -35.71 17.70
CA ILE A 12 23.15 -35.94 18.26
C ILE A 12 22.96 -34.87 19.33
N ILE A 13 22.26 -33.79 18.97
CA ILE A 13 21.79 -32.83 19.96
C ILE A 13 20.67 -33.54 20.70
N CYS A 14 20.90 -33.85 21.97
CA CYS A 14 19.93 -34.52 22.83
C CYS A 14 18.63 -33.68 22.85
N PRO A 15 17.45 -34.26 22.60
CA PRO A 15 16.18 -33.53 22.52
C PRO A 15 15.85 -32.74 23.80
N ASP A 16 16.40 -33.15 24.95
CA ASP A 16 16.29 -32.42 26.21
C ASP A 16 17.08 -31.10 26.20
N VAL A 17 18.24 -31.03 25.53
CA VAL A 17 19.04 -29.80 25.46
C VAL A 17 18.39 -28.78 24.54
N ALA A 18 17.79 -29.22 23.42
CA ALA A 18 17.04 -28.36 22.52
C ALA A 18 15.76 -27.82 23.20
N LYS A 19 15.05 -28.64 23.97
CA LYS A 19 13.93 -28.19 24.83
C LYS A 19 14.40 -27.20 25.90
N MET A 20 15.54 -27.45 26.55
CA MET A 20 16.06 -26.56 27.59
C MET A 20 16.49 -25.20 27.02
N VAL A 21 17.10 -25.18 25.83
CA VAL A 21 17.46 -23.94 25.11
C VAL A 21 16.21 -23.18 24.69
N ALA A 22 15.19 -23.85 24.14
CA ALA A 22 13.92 -23.24 23.79
C ALA A 22 13.18 -22.67 25.00
N ILE A 23 13.20 -23.36 26.15
CA ILE A 23 12.63 -22.86 27.42
C ILE A 23 13.41 -21.63 27.91
N THR A 24 14.74 -21.65 27.82
CA THR A 24 15.59 -20.52 28.25
C THR A 24 15.38 -19.28 27.36
N GLU A 25 15.18 -19.50 26.07
CA GLU A 25 14.86 -18.46 25.09
C GLU A 25 13.46 -17.89 25.32
N VAL A 26 12.46 -18.74 25.55
CA VAL A 26 11.10 -18.32 25.92
C VAL A 26 11.12 -17.52 27.23
N THR A 27 11.86 -17.94 28.25
CA THR A 27 12.00 -17.20 29.51
C THR A 27 12.70 -15.85 29.31
N LYS A 28 13.70 -15.76 28.43
CA LYS A 28 14.32 -14.48 28.07
C LYS A 28 13.37 -13.58 27.31
N HIS A 29 12.59 -14.12 26.38
CA HIS A 29 11.60 -13.35 25.62
C HIS A 29 10.46 -12.87 26.52
N LEU A 30 10.01 -13.70 27.47
CA LEU A 30 9.05 -13.30 28.49
C LEU A 30 9.62 -12.23 29.42
N ALA A 31 10.91 -12.24 29.73
CA ALA A 31 11.55 -11.18 30.52
C ALA A 31 11.72 -9.84 29.76
N LEU A 32 11.58 -9.85 28.43
CA LEU A 32 11.57 -8.62 27.60
C LEU A 32 10.17 -8.01 27.48
N ILE A 33 9.14 -8.77 27.80
CA ILE A 33 7.78 -8.28 27.94
C ILE A 33 7.66 -7.89 29.41
N GLU A 34 7.55 -6.61 29.74
CA GLU A 34 7.21 -6.22 31.11
C GLU A 34 5.89 -6.90 31.47
N ASP A 35 5.95 -7.93 32.32
CA ASP A 35 4.79 -8.48 32.99
C ASP A 35 4.20 -7.34 33.83
N HIS A 36 3.26 -6.59 33.26
CA HIS A 36 2.46 -5.59 33.98
C HIS A 36 1.46 -6.28 34.93
N VAL A 37 1.91 -7.27 35.70
CA VAL A 37 1.15 -7.89 36.79
C VAL A 37 1.17 -6.99 38.04
N GLY A 38 1.82 -5.82 37.97
CA GLY A 38 2.01 -4.87 39.07
C GLY A 38 1.31 -3.51 38.95
N PHE A 39 0.42 -3.27 37.98
CA PHE A 39 -0.36 -2.03 37.96
C PHE A 39 -1.68 -2.17 38.73
N GLY A 40 -1.56 -2.25 40.05
CA GLY A 40 -2.65 -1.81 40.93
C GLY A 40 -2.75 -0.29 40.90
N ALA A 41 -3.34 0.26 39.83
CA ALA A 41 -3.76 1.66 39.75
C ALA A 41 -5.24 1.69 39.36
N SER A 42 -5.99 2.63 39.94
CA SER A 42 -7.46 2.71 39.91
C SER A 42 -8.09 2.23 38.60
N ASN A 43 -9.12 1.38 38.70
CA ASN A 43 -9.90 0.81 37.58
C ASN A 43 -10.27 1.78 36.43
N GLY A 44 -10.20 3.10 36.63
CA GLY A 44 -10.43 4.09 35.57
C GLY A 44 -9.36 4.18 34.48
N THR A 45 -8.07 4.18 34.81
CA THR A 45 -6.99 4.50 33.84
C THR A 45 -6.64 3.33 32.90
N GLU A 46 -6.64 2.10 33.41
CA GLU A 46 -6.39 0.89 32.60
C GLU A 46 -7.54 0.64 31.59
N ASN A 47 -8.78 0.93 32.00
CA ASN A 47 -9.93 0.83 31.11
C ASN A 47 -9.85 1.83 29.95
N VAL A 48 -9.37 3.06 30.18
CA VAL A 48 -9.18 4.04 29.10
C VAL A 48 -8.15 3.58 28.07
N ALA A 49 -7.02 3.05 28.51
CA ALA A 49 -5.98 2.56 27.59
C ALA A 49 -6.50 1.39 26.71
N ARG A 50 -7.18 0.42 27.32
CA ARG A 50 -7.78 -0.71 26.58
C ARG A 50 -8.87 -0.27 25.61
N LEU A 51 -9.66 0.74 25.96
CA LEU A 51 -10.67 1.30 25.07
C LEU A 51 -10.04 1.98 23.85
N GLU A 52 -8.92 2.68 24.04
CA GLU A 52 -8.17 3.28 22.93
C GLU A 52 -7.50 2.24 22.04
N GLU A 53 -7.00 1.13 22.59
CA GLU A 53 -6.54 -0.02 21.80
C GLU A 53 -7.66 -0.61 20.93
N ILE A 54 -8.85 -0.77 21.49
CA ILE A 54 -10.02 -1.23 20.75
C ILE A 54 -10.43 -0.22 19.67
N ARG A 55 -10.47 1.08 20.01
CA ARG A 55 -10.82 2.16 19.07
C ARG A 55 -9.91 2.18 17.85
N THR A 56 -8.63 1.85 18.05
CA THR A 56 -7.59 1.89 17.01
C THR A 56 -7.35 0.54 16.32
N THR A 57 -8.00 -0.53 16.75
CA THR A 57 -7.77 -1.86 16.18
C THR A 57 -8.16 -1.90 14.70
N PRO A 58 -7.29 -2.38 13.79
CA PRO A 58 -7.57 -2.37 12.35
C PRO A 58 -8.67 -3.37 11.97
N LEU A 59 -8.67 -4.55 12.62
CA LEU A 59 -9.59 -5.64 12.37
C LEU A 59 -10.17 -6.13 13.70
N PHE A 60 -11.46 -6.44 13.70
CA PHE A 60 -12.12 -7.01 14.87
C PHE A 60 -13.18 -8.03 14.47
N SER A 61 -13.46 -8.97 15.37
CA SER A 61 -14.51 -9.97 15.15
C SER A 61 -15.88 -9.42 15.55
N SER A 62 -16.95 -10.04 15.04
CA SER A 62 -18.31 -9.75 15.52
C SER A 62 -18.45 -9.93 17.03
N GLY A 63 -17.75 -10.90 17.63
CA GLY A 63 -17.77 -11.16 19.07
C GLY A 63 -17.24 -9.96 19.86
N VAL A 64 -16.16 -9.33 19.40
CA VAL A 64 -15.64 -8.08 19.98
C VAL A 64 -16.68 -6.96 19.85
N ARG A 65 -17.29 -6.80 18.67
CA ARG A 65 -18.35 -5.82 18.44
C ARG A 65 -19.54 -6.00 19.40
N MET A 66 -19.99 -7.25 19.58
CA MET A 66 -21.11 -7.58 20.47
C MET A 66 -20.76 -7.36 21.95
N ALA A 67 -19.52 -7.62 22.36
CA ALA A 67 -19.07 -7.35 23.73
C ALA A 67 -19.08 -5.84 24.02
N ILE A 68 -18.55 -5.04 23.09
CA ILE A 68 -18.49 -3.58 23.18
C ILE A 68 -19.89 -2.95 23.26
N GLN A 69 -20.84 -3.43 22.45
CA GLN A 69 -22.21 -2.90 22.45
C GLN A 69 -22.97 -3.14 23.76
N ARG A 70 -22.54 -4.09 24.60
CA ARG A 70 -23.18 -4.38 25.90
C ARG A 70 -22.71 -3.46 27.02
N GLU A 71 -21.59 -2.76 26.83
CA GLU A 71 -21.10 -1.77 27.80
C GLU A 71 -21.83 -0.44 27.57
N GLU A 72 -23.06 -0.36 28.11
CA GLU A 72 -23.89 0.85 28.06
C GLU A 72 -23.18 2.05 28.72
N GLY A 73 -23.06 3.17 28.02
CA GLY A 73 -22.67 4.48 28.60
C GLY A 73 -21.40 5.13 28.04
N GLN A 74 -20.65 4.45 27.18
CA GLN A 74 -19.54 5.04 26.44
C GLN A 74 -19.94 5.18 24.97
N GLY A 75 -19.71 6.36 24.37
CA GLY A 75 -20.09 6.63 22.97
C GLY A 75 -19.56 5.57 22.00
N GLU A 76 -20.12 5.51 20.79
CA GLU A 76 -19.83 4.45 19.82
C GLU A 76 -18.30 4.31 19.57
N ILE A 77 -17.69 3.24 20.09
CA ILE A 77 -16.23 3.03 20.08
C ILE A 77 -15.73 2.72 18.65
N LEU A 78 -16.57 2.03 17.87
CA LEU A 78 -16.32 1.64 16.48
C LEU A 78 -17.46 2.18 15.60
N PRO A 79 -17.52 3.50 15.35
CA PRO A 79 -18.66 4.14 14.68
C PRO A 79 -18.71 3.83 13.17
N GLN A 80 -17.56 3.49 12.58
CA GLN A 80 -17.45 3.16 11.16
C GLN A 80 -16.66 1.87 10.98
N TYR A 81 -17.32 0.88 10.38
CA TYR A 81 -16.76 -0.43 10.15
C TYR A 81 -17.50 -1.12 9.03
N ALA A 82 -16.84 -2.10 8.42
CA ALA A 82 -17.44 -2.85 7.33
C ALA A 82 -16.89 -4.26 7.26
N LEU A 83 -17.72 -5.21 6.83
CA LEU A 83 -17.39 -6.62 6.79
C LEU A 83 -16.27 -6.88 5.79
N MET A 84 -15.19 -7.50 6.27
CA MET A 84 -14.04 -7.92 5.44
C MET A 84 -14.16 -9.37 4.98
N GLY A 85 -14.80 -10.21 5.78
CA GLY A 85 -14.98 -11.62 5.45
C GLY A 85 -15.28 -12.46 6.68
N MET A 86 -15.05 -13.76 6.55
CA MET A 86 -15.31 -14.74 7.59
C MET A 86 -14.08 -15.61 7.82
N ARG A 87 -13.74 -15.84 9.08
CA ARG A 87 -12.71 -16.79 9.48
C ARG A 87 -13.22 -18.22 9.29
N ILE A 88 -12.56 -18.97 8.42
CA ILE A 88 -12.92 -20.37 8.14
C ILE A 88 -12.31 -21.32 9.18
N ASP A 89 -11.04 -21.10 9.55
CA ASP A 89 -10.30 -21.92 10.51
C ASP A 89 -9.45 -21.08 11.49
N THR A 90 -9.20 -21.64 12.67
CA THR A 90 -8.29 -21.08 13.69
C THR A 90 -7.25 -22.14 14.03
N TYR A 91 -5.96 -21.78 14.00
CA TYR A 91 -4.83 -22.69 14.26
C TYR A 91 -4.70 -23.19 15.72
N SER A 92 -5.74 -23.05 16.53
CA SER A 92 -5.75 -23.40 17.97
C SER A 92 -6.93 -24.29 18.35
N ARG A 93 -7.54 -25.00 17.37
CA ARG A 93 -8.62 -25.95 17.67
C ARG A 93 -8.06 -27.12 18.48
N PHE A 94 -8.50 -27.25 19.73
CA PHE A 94 -8.42 -28.52 20.45
C PHE A 94 -9.27 -29.56 19.71
N GLU A 95 -8.78 -30.80 19.60
CA GLU A 95 -9.34 -31.90 18.78
C GLU A 95 -10.79 -32.32 19.11
N GLY A 96 -11.46 -31.69 20.08
CA GLY A 96 -12.85 -31.97 20.45
C GLY A 96 -13.91 -31.07 19.80
N ASP A 97 -13.54 -30.01 19.07
CA ASP A 97 -14.50 -28.94 18.72
C ASP A 97 -15.24 -29.12 17.39
N ARG A 98 -15.31 -30.36 16.87
CA ARG A 98 -16.05 -30.72 15.64
C ARG A 98 -17.56 -30.83 15.88
N ALA A 99 -18.14 -29.88 16.61
CA ALA A 99 -19.59 -29.73 16.66
C ALA A 99 -20.08 -28.96 15.42
N SER A 100 -21.17 -29.46 14.83
CA SER A 100 -21.92 -28.87 13.70
C SER A 100 -21.90 -27.34 13.69
N GLU A 101 -21.69 -26.76 12.51
CA GLU A 101 -21.60 -25.32 12.26
C GLU A 101 -22.88 -24.60 12.69
N SER A 102 -22.94 -24.20 13.96
CA SER A 102 -24.08 -23.44 14.47
C SER A 102 -24.06 -22.03 13.91
N HIS A 103 -25.24 -21.45 13.66
CA HIS A 103 -25.37 -20.06 13.21
C HIS A 103 -24.64 -19.05 14.12
N LEU A 104 -24.57 -19.35 15.42
CA LEU A 104 -23.82 -18.56 16.41
C LEU A 104 -22.30 -18.61 16.16
N ARG A 105 -21.76 -19.76 15.74
CA ARG A 105 -20.34 -19.90 15.35
C ARG A 105 -20.02 -19.16 14.06
N ALA A 106 -20.88 -19.26 13.05
CA ALA A 106 -20.72 -18.53 11.80
C ALA A 106 -20.73 -17.01 12.05
N THR A 107 -21.64 -16.54 12.90
CA THR A 107 -21.71 -15.13 13.30
C THR A 107 -20.42 -14.70 13.99
N ALA A 108 -19.91 -15.47 14.97
CA ALA A 108 -18.69 -15.17 15.71
C ALA A 108 -17.40 -15.14 14.85
N ASN A 109 -17.45 -15.73 13.65
CA ASN A 109 -16.34 -15.79 12.70
C ASN A 109 -16.29 -14.60 11.74
N LEU A 110 -17.32 -13.74 11.70
CA LEU A 110 -17.29 -12.52 10.89
C LEU A 110 -16.18 -11.58 11.38
N VAL A 111 -15.40 -11.07 10.44
CA VAL A 111 -14.30 -10.12 10.66
C VAL A 111 -14.62 -8.83 9.94
N TYR A 112 -14.49 -7.72 10.66
CA TYR A 112 -14.75 -6.37 10.16
C TYR A 112 -13.45 -5.58 10.11
N ALA A 113 -13.37 -4.68 9.14
CA ALA A 113 -12.40 -3.60 9.11
C ALA A 113 -12.94 -2.40 9.87
N ASN A 114 -12.08 -1.81 10.70
CA ASN A 114 -12.32 -0.51 11.29
C ASN A 114 -12.00 0.57 10.26
N ILE A 115 -12.99 1.36 9.86
CA ILE A 115 -12.82 2.43 8.88
C ILE A 115 -12.59 3.78 9.57
N ASN A 116 -12.76 3.83 10.89
CA ASN A 116 -12.63 5.05 11.68
C ASN A 116 -11.17 5.36 12.08
N ALA A 117 -10.36 4.33 12.30
CA ALA A 117 -8.97 4.50 12.71
C ALA A 117 -7.99 4.33 11.54
N PRO A 118 -6.88 5.08 11.49
CA PRO A 118 -5.86 4.90 10.46
C PRO A 118 -5.05 3.63 10.70
N TRP A 119 -4.90 2.81 9.67
CA TRP A 119 -4.01 1.66 9.69
C TRP A 119 -3.47 1.38 8.29
N SER A 120 -2.36 0.64 8.26
CA SER A 120 -1.71 0.19 7.04
C SER A 120 -1.85 -1.32 6.92
N THR A 121 -1.91 -1.81 5.69
CA THR A 121 -1.90 -3.25 5.42
C THR A 121 -1.02 -3.57 4.23
N PHE A 122 -0.34 -4.70 4.34
CA PHE A 122 0.42 -5.29 3.26
C PHE A 122 -0.24 -6.60 2.82
N ILE A 123 -0.70 -6.68 1.57
CA ILE A 123 -1.37 -7.86 1.03
C ILE A 123 -0.39 -8.62 0.15
N CYS A 124 -0.02 -9.82 0.57
CA CYS A 124 0.87 -10.72 -0.17
C CYS A 124 0.20 -12.07 -0.46
N GLY A 125 0.75 -12.81 -1.41
CA GLY A 125 0.17 -14.08 -1.85
C GLY A 125 0.54 -14.43 -3.29
N SER A 126 0.39 -15.70 -3.64
CA SER A 126 0.64 -16.21 -4.99
C SER A 126 -0.25 -15.53 -6.04
N GLN A 127 0.11 -15.67 -7.32
CA GLN A 127 -0.76 -15.21 -8.40
C GLN A 127 -2.14 -15.91 -8.29
N GLY A 128 -3.22 -15.14 -8.44
CA GLY A 128 -4.57 -15.66 -8.33
C GLY A 128 -5.09 -15.86 -6.90
N SER A 129 -4.31 -15.55 -5.85
CA SER A 129 -4.73 -15.74 -4.45
C SER A 129 -5.75 -14.70 -3.92
N GLY A 130 -6.35 -13.89 -4.80
CA GLY A 130 -7.36 -12.90 -4.41
C GLY A 130 -6.82 -11.58 -3.82
N LYS A 131 -5.54 -11.24 -3.99
CA LYS A 131 -4.97 -9.98 -3.44
C LYS A 131 -5.73 -8.72 -3.89
N SER A 132 -5.93 -8.58 -5.20
CA SER A 132 -6.66 -7.45 -5.80
C SER A 132 -8.13 -7.43 -5.37
N HIS A 133 -8.73 -8.61 -5.19
CA HIS A 133 -10.08 -8.75 -4.66
C HIS A 133 -10.15 -8.25 -3.21
N THR A 134 -9.24 -8.67 -2.33
CA THR A 134 -9.16 -8.18 -0.95
C THR A 134 -8.98 -6.66 -0.90
N LEU A 135 -8.11 -6.11 -1.76
CA LEU A 135 -7.94 -4.64 -1.87
C LEU A 135 -9.25 -3.97 -2.30
N SER A 136 -9.96 -4.55 -3.28
CA SER A 136 -11.25 -4.02 -3.74
C SER A 136 -12.28 -4.04 -2.61
N CYS A 137 -12.39 -5.12 -1.84
CA CYS A 137 -13.25 -5.17 -0.65
C CYS A 137 -12.89 -4.08 0.37
N MET A 138 -11.60 -3.84 0.62
CA MET A 138 -11.16 -2.74 1.51
C MET A 138 -11.58 -1.37 0.97
N LEU A 139 -11.43 -1.14 -0.34
CA LEU A 139 -11.85 0.09 -0.98
C LEU A 139 -13.37 0.26 -0.94
N GLU A 140 -14.14 -0.80 -1.22
CA GLU A 140 -15.60 -0.77 -1.15
C GLU A 140 -16.08 -0.38 0.26
N ASN A 141 -15.48 -1.00 1.27
CA ASN A 141 -15.75 -0.77 2.68
C ASN A 141 -15.44 0.67 3.13
N ALA A 142 -14.49 1.34 2.49
CA ALA A 142 -14.09 2.71 2.82
C ALA A 142 -14.78 3.78 1.98
N LEU A 143 -15.26 3.44 0.78
CA LEU A 143 -15.68 4.41 -0.24
C LEU A 143 -17.18 4.34 -0.60
N LEU A 144 -17.83 3.17 -0.49
CA LEU A 144 -19.23 3.00 -0.91
C LEU A 144 -20.21 3.44 0.17
N CYS A 145 -21.05 4.43 -0.16
CA CYS A 145 -22.14 4.90 0.70
C CYS A 145 -23.46 4.97 -0.07
N PRO A 146 -24.57 4.44 0.48
CA PRO A 146 -24.66 3.71 1.76
C PRO A 146 -23.90 2.38 1.74
N SER A 147 -23.42 1.94 2.91
CA SER A 147 -22.69 0.67 3.06
C SER A 147 -23.67 -0.48 3.30
N ASP A 148 -23.57 -1.53 2.48
CA ASP A 148 -24.31 -2.79 2.70
C ASP A 148 -23.55 -3.75 3.65
N THR A 149 -22.30 -3.43 3.97
CA THR A 149 -21.37 -4.32 4.69
C THR A 149 -21.10 -3.85 6.13
N GLY A 150 -21.62 -2.69 6.54
CA GLY A 150 -21.52 -2.20 7.91
C GLY A 150 -22.03 -0.77 8.08
N SER A 151 -21.36 -0.01 8.96
CA SER A 151 -21.66 1.40 9.21
C SER A 151 -20.60 2.27 8.56
N LEU A 152 -21.00 3.18 7.66
CA LEU A 152 -20.11 4.15 7.03
C LEU A 152 -20.84 5.49 6.91
N SER A 153 -20.62 6.37 7.88
CA SER A 153 -21.25 7.69 7.93
C SER A 153 -20.47 8.78 7.18
N ALA A 154 -19.16 8.61 7.07
CA ALA A 154 -18.24 9.53 6.40
C ALA A 154 -17.29 8.76 5.47
N PRO A 155 -17.68 8.53 4.20
CA PRO A 155 -16.85 7.82 3.23
C PRO A 155 -15.52 8.54 2.97
N LEU A 156 -14.46 7.77 2.79
CA LEU A 156 -13.12 8.29 2.51
C LEU A 156 -12.97 8.65 1.02
N THR A 157 -11.85 9.28 0.68
CA THR A 157 -11.39 9.44 -0.70
C THR A 157 -10.27 8.45 -0.98
N GLY A 158 -10.35 7.72 -2.10
CA GLY A 158 -9.37 6.72 -2.48
C GLY A 158 -8.34 7.25 -3.47
N LEU A 159 -7.06 6.95 -3.24
CA LEU A 159 -5.97 7.06 -4.22
C LEU A 159 -5.35 5.68 -4.42
N VAL A 160 -5.36 5.20 -5.67
CA VAL A 160 -4.75 3.92 -6.03
C VAL A 160 -3.60 4.17 -6.98
N LEU A 161 -2.39 3.81 -6.54
CA LEU A 161 -1.19 3.83 -7.39
C LEU A 161 -0.97 2.42 -7.95
N HIS A 162 -1.42 2.21 -9.18
CA HIS A 162 -1.27 0.92 -9.85
C HIS A 162 0.03 0.86 -10.64
N TYR A 163 0.99 0.08 -10.15
CA TYR A 163 2.21 -0.22 -10.88
C TYR A 163 2.02 -1.49 -11.71
N ASP A 164 1.99 -1.33 -13.04
CA ASP A 164 2.00 -2.43 -13.99
C ASP A 164 3.14 -2.24 -15.00
N LYS A 165 3.83 -3.34 -15.34
CA LYS A 165 4.84 -3.35 -16.40
C LYS A 165 4.11 -3.40 -17.73
N PHE A 166 3.70 -2.25 -18.20
CA PHE A 166 3.06 -2.10 -19.50
C PHE A 166 4.00 -2.59 -20.61
N THR A 167 3.70 -3.75 -21.21
CA THR A 167 4.56 -4.41 -22.20
C THR A 167 3.95 -4.49 -23.60
N ALA A 168 2.63 -4.68 -23.75
CA ALA A 168 1.95 -4.72 -25.06
C ALA A 168 0.42 -4.54 -24.94
N VAL A 169 -0.28 -4.27 -26.05
CA VAL A 169 -1.75 -4.07 -26.18
C VAL A 169 -2.54 -5.18 -25.49
N ASP A 170 -2.05 -6.40 -25.65
CA ASP A 170 -2.72 -7.63 -25.23
C ASP A 170 -2.36 -8.04 -23.79
N THR A 171 -1.39 -7.34 -23.18
CA THR A 171 -0.89 -7.61 -21.82
C THR A 171 -1.13 -6.48 -20.84
N GLY A 172 -1.65 -5.33 -21.29
CA GLY A 172 -1.93 -4.20 -20.40
C GLY A 172 -3.04 -4.58 -19.42
N GLN A 173 -2.73 -4.63 -18.12
CA GLN A 173 -3.71 -5.02 -17.13
C GLN A 173 -4.56 -3.81 -16.72
N LEU A 174 -5.87 -4.04 -16.66
CA LEU A 174 -6.78 -3.09 -16.03
C LEU A 174 -6.51 -3.11 -14.53
N CYS A 175 -6.47 -1.93 -13.91
CA CYS A 175 -6.51 -1.86 -12.46
C CYS A 175 -7.88 -2.37 -11.98
N GLU A 176 -7.91 -3.47 -11.23
CA GLU A 176 -9.17 -4.04 -10.72
C GLU A 176 -9.98 -3.04 -9.87
N ALA A 177 -9.31 -2.12 -9.17
CA ALA A 177 -9.98 -1.05 -8.42
C ALA A 177 -10.82 -0.12 -9.33
N ALA A 178 -10.53 -0.06 -10.63
CA ALA A 178 -11.32 0.75 -11.57
C ALA A 178 -12.75 0.21 -11.78
N TYR A 179 -13.03 -1.06 -11.43
CA TYR A 179 -14.38 -1.61 -11.50
C TYR A 179 -15.35 -0.97 -10.50
N LEU A 180 -14.83 -0.26 -9.50
CA LEU A 180 -15.60 0.62 -8.63
C LEU A 180 -16.33 1.73 -9.40
N SER A 181 -15.93 2.02 -10.64
CA SER A 181 -16.64 2.93 -11.55
C SER A 181 -18.11 2.59 -11.74
N SER A 182 -18.49 1.33 -11.50
CA SER A 182 -19.88 0.90 -11.54
C SER A 182 -20.76 1.50 -10.46
N LYS A 183 -20.18 1.94 -9.34
CA LYS A 183 -20.90 2.50 -8.18
C LYS A 183 -20.41 3.91 -7.81
N LEU A 184 -19.22 4.30 -8.23
CA LEU A 184 -18.53 5.53 -7.84
C LEU A 184 -17.96 6.26 -9.06
N PRO A 185 -17.81 7.59 -9.01
CA PRO A 185 -16.94 8.29 -9.96
C PRO A 185 -15.49 7.83 -9.78
N VAL A 186 -14.89 7.27 -10.85
CA VAL A 186 -13.47 6.90 -10.87
C VAL A 186 -12.75 7.70 -11.94
N HIS A 187 -11.64 8.34 -11.55
CA HIS A 187 -10.77 9.08 -12.45
C HIS A 187 -9.41 8.38 -12.57
N VAL A 188 -9.05 7.99 -13.79
CA VAL A 188 -7.78 7.31 -14.07
C VAL A 188 -6.82 8.29 -14.73
N LEU A 189 -5.76 8.62 -14.01
CA LEU A 189 -4.64 9.41 -14.55
C LEU A 189 -3.61 8.47 -15.17
N VAL A 190 -3.25 8.72 -16.42
CA VAL A 190 -2.30 7.90 -17.17
C VAL A 190 -1.20 8.73 -17.79
N ALA A 191 -0.04 8.14 -18.02
CA ALA A 191 1.04 8.80 -18.74
C ALA A 191 0.53 9.38 -20.08
N PRO A 192 0.92 10.62 -20.45
CA PRO A 192 0.41 11.27 -21.66
C PRO A 192 0.60 10.45 -22.94
N SER A 193 1.72 9.73 -23.03
CA SER A 193 2.06 8.82 -24.14
C SER A 193 1.12 7.61 -24.26
N ASN A 194 0.50 7.19 -23.16
CA ASN A 194 -0.38 6.01 -23.11
C ASN A 194 -1.87 6.38 -23.15
N TYR A 195 -2.22 7.66 -23.19
CA TYR A 195 -3.61 8.13 -23.06
C TYR A 195 -4.59 7.46 -24.01
N THR A 196 -4.35 7.54 -25.32
CA THR A 196 -5.30 7.05 -26.32
C THR A 196 -5.62 5.58 -26.08
N ARG A 197 -4.58 4.80 -25.77
CA ARG A 197 -4.70 3.37 -25.52
C ARG A 197 -5.43 3.07 -24.22
N MET A 198 -5.06 3.74 -23.13
CA MET A 198 -5.72 3.53 -21.82
C MET A 198 -7.16 4.00 -21.85
N ASN A 199 -7.46 5.10 -22.54
CA ASN A 199 -8.82 5.58 -22.71
C ASN A 199 -9.69 4.53 -23.42
N THR A 200 -9.19 3.93 -24.51
CA THR A 200 -9.89 2.82 -25.16
C THR A 200 -10.04 1.60 -24.25
N LEU A 201 -9.00 1.23 -23.50
CA LEU A 201 -9.04 0.07 -22.61
C LEU A 201 -10.06 0.22 -21.47
N TYR A 202 -10.05 1.36 -20.78
CA TYR A 202 -10.97 1.64 -19.67
C TYR A 202 -12.41 1.94 -20.15
N ALA A 203 -12.59 2.45 -21.37
CA ALA A 203 -13.92 2.57 -21.96
C ALA A 203 -14.56 1.20 -22.25
N ASN A 204 -13.75 0.18 -22.54
CA ASN A 204 -14.18 -1.17 -22.92
C ASN A 204 -13.89 -2.23 -21.84
N MET A 205 -14.01 -1.87 -20.55
CA MET A 205 -13.75 -2.84 -19.46
C MET A 205 -14.68 -4.06 -19.54
N PRO A 206 -14.14 -5.29 -19.57
CA PRO A 206 -14.93 -6.51 -19.71
C PRO A 206 -15.75 -6.80 -18.45
N GLY A 207 -16.90 -7.47 -18.58
CA GLY A 207 -17.71 -7.91 -17.43
C GLY A 207 -18.55 -6.83 -16.75
N LEU A 208 -18.37 -5.55 -17.09
CA LEU A 208 -19.31 -4.49 -16.70
C LEU A 208 -20.51 -4.45 -17.65
N PRO A 209 -21.75 -4.44 -17.14
CA PRO A 209 -22.96 -4.36 -17.96
C PRO A 209 -23.05 -3.10 -18.83
N ASP A 210 -23.90 -3.17 -19.85
CA ASP A 210 -24.24 -2.00 -20.68
C ASP A 210 -24.96 -0.93 -19.84
N GLY A 211 -24.65 0.34 -20.11
CA GLY A 211 -25.24 1.48 -19.39
C GLY A 211 -24.63 1.81 -18.03
N VAL A 212 -23.69 0.99 -17.54
CA VAL A 212 -22.96 1.27 -16.29
C VAL A 212 -21.85 2.30 -16.55
N PRO A 213 -21.65 3.30 -15.66
CA PRO A 213 -20.60 4.29 -15.81
C PRO A 213 -19.21 3.66 -15.94
N ARG A 214 -18.37 4.27 -16.76
CA ARG A 214 -16.98 3.88 -16.96
C ARG A 214 -16.05 4.91 -16.32
N PRO A 215 -14.80 4.52 -15.98
CA PRO A 215 -13.84 5.48 -15.45
C PRO A 215 -13.57 6.58 -16.48
N THR A 216 -13.43 7.82 -16.01
CA THR A 216 -12.93 8.91 -16.85
C THR A 216 -11.42 8.83 -16.90
N VAL A 217 -10.83 8.81 -18.10
CA VAL A 217 -9.38 8.77 -18.28
C VAL A 217 -8.86 10.15 -18.67
N SER A 218 -7.79 10.58 -18.01
CA SER A 218 -7.09 11.84 -18.30
C SER A 218 -5.59 11.64 -18.35
N ARG A 219 -4.91 12.55 -19.05
CA ARG A 219 -3.46 12.62 -19.06
C ARG A 219 -2.96 13.14 -17.73
N MET A 220 -1.97 12.46 -17.16
CA MET A 220 -1.26 12.91 -15.98
C MET A 220 -0.18 13.89 -16.42
N TYR A 221 -0.38 15.17 -16.10
CA TYR A 221 0.62 16.21 -16.29
C TYR A 221 1.09 16.73 -14.94
N PHE A 222 2.34 17.22 -14.91
CA PHE A 222 2.89 17.93 -13.77
C PHE A 222 2.92 19.42 -14.06
N ARG A 223 2.52 20.19 -13.05
CA ARG A 223 2.69 21.63 -13.08
C ARG A 223 4.12 22.00 -12.71
N GLU A 224 4.68 22.99 -13.40
CA GLU A 224 6.03 23.49 -13.13
C GLU A 224 6.22 23.94 -11.67
N ASP A 225 5.18 24.47 -11.03
CA ASP A 225 5.21 24.93 -9.64
C ASP A 225 5.29 23.79 -8.60
N GLN A 226 5.05 22.55 -9.02
CA GLN A 226 5.16 21.34 -8.20
C GLN A 226 6.45 20.55 -8.47
N LEU A 227 7.21 20.90 -9.52
CA LEU A 227 8.44 20.20 -9.86
C LEU A 227 9.53 20.47 -8.82
N THR A 228 10.14 19.39 -8.32
CA THR A 228 11.32 19.45 -7.46
C THR A 228 12.56 18.97 -8.22
N LEU A 229 13.75 19.29 -7.71
CA LEU A 229 15.02 18.76 -8.24
C LEU A 229 14.98 17.23 -8.36
N GLY A 230 14.44 16.54 -7.34
CA GLY A 230 14.29 15.09 -7.32
C GLY A 230 13.36 14.60 -8.43
N MET A 231 12.16 15.18 -8.54
CA MET A 231 11.20 14.83 -9.59
C MET A 231 11.76 15.04 -11.00
N MET A 232 12.50 16.13 -11.24
CA MET A 232 13.15 16.37 -12.53
C MET A 232 14.13 15.25 -12.87
N LYS A 233 14.95 14.82 -11.90
CA LYS A 233 15.90 13.72 -12.08
C LYS A 233 15.20 12.39 -12.34
N ASP A 234 14.17 12.10 -11.56
CA ASP A 234 13.42 10.84 -11.66
C ASP A 234 12.69 10.76 -13.01
N LEU A 235 12.05 11.85 -13.46
CA LEU A 235 11.36 11.95 -14.75
C LEU A 235 12.32 11.88 -15.95
N MET A 236 13.56 12.36 -15.78
CA MET A 236 14.63 12.12 -16.75
C MET A 236 15.07 10.64 -16.79
N ALA A 237 14.39 9.71 -16.10
CA ALA A 237 14.68 8.29 -16.01
C ALA A 237 16.10 8.00 -15.50
N PHE A 238 16.48 8.70 -14.44
CA PHE A 238 17.79 8.56 -13.79
C PHE A 238 17.72 7.67 -12.54
N ASN A 239 17.22 6.43 -12.69
CA ASN A 239 17.05 5.48 -11.57
C ASN A 239 17.86 4.18 -11.76
N GLY A 240 19.02 4.24 -12.43
CA GLY A 240 19.88 3.08 -12.63
C GLY A 240 20.98 2.98 -11.56
N ASP A 241 21.32 1.76 -11.15
CA ASP A 241 22.42 1.45 -10.20
C ASP A 241 23.84 1.75 -10.75
N GLY A 242 23.94 2.50 -11.86
CA GLY A 242 25.19 2.82 -12.55
C GLY A 242 25.68 4.24 -12.29
N THR A 243 26.95 4.49 -12.59
CA THR A 243 27.53 5.83 -12.50
C THR A 243 26.74 6.82 -13.36
N PRO A 244 26.28 7.96 -12.81
CA PRO A 244 25.60 8.99 -13.57
C PRO A 244 26.41 9.40 -14.81
N PRO A 245 25.78 9.53 -15.99
CA PRO A 245 26.43 10.17 -17.13
C PRO A 245 26.90 11.58 -16.75
N LEU A 246 28.08 11.99 -17.21
CA LEU A 246 28.68 13.29 -16.88
C LEU A 246 27.74 14.48 -17.12
N TYR A 247 26.86 14.40 -18.12
CA TYR A 247 25.90 15.48 -18.37
C TYR A 247 24.88 15.68 -17.23
N MET A 248 24.62 14.65 -16.42
CA MET A 248 23.72 14.74 -15.27
C MET A 248 24.31 15.55 -14.12
N GLU A 249 25.64 15.66 -14.02
CA GLU A 249 26.30 16.55 -13.07
C GLU A 249 26.01 18.01 -13.41
N VAL A 250 26.12 18.36 -14.70
CA VAL A 250 25.79 19.70 -15.22
C VAL A 250 24.31 20.01 -15.00
N VAL A 251 23.41 19.07 -15.36
CA VAL A 251 21.97 19.21 -15.10
C VAL A 251 21.68 19.46 -13.62
N THR A 252 22.30 18.68 -12.72
CA THR A 252 22.13 18.85 -11.27
C THR A 252 22.64 20.21 -10.80
N LYS A 253 23.78 20.67 -11.32
CA LYS A 253 24.38 21.97 -10.99
C LYS A 253 23.44 23.10 -11.39
N VAL A 254 22.92 23.08 -12.62
CA VAL A 254 21.97 24.09 -13.12
C VAL A 254 20.71 24.12 -12.26
N LEU A 255 20.10 22.96 -12.00
CA LEU A 255 18.89 22.88 -11.19
C LEU A 255 19.11 23.35 -9.74
N ARG A 256 20.28 23.08 -9.16
CA ARG A 256 20.64 23.57 -7.81
C ARG A 256 20.79 25.08 -7.78
N SER A 257 21.50 25.68 -8.75
CA SER A 257 21.63 27.14 -8.86
C SER A 257 20.26 27.80 -9.03
N MET A 258 19.37 27.22 -9.85
CA MET A 258 18.00 27.73 -9.98
C MET A 258 17.21 27.67 -8.66
N ALA A 259 17.39 26.62 -7.86
CA ALA A 259 16.74 26.48 -6.57
C ALA A 259 17.29 27.45 -5.51
N GLU A 260 18.59 27.77 -5.57
CA GLU A 260 19.20 28.79 -4.70
C GLU A 260 18.68 30.20 -5.01
N GLU A 261 18.49 30.51 -6.29
CA GLU A 261 18.01 31.81 -6.76
C GLU A 261 16.50 32.01 -6.57
N SER A 262 15.73 30.94 -6.41
CA SER A 262 14.27 31.03 -6.41
C SER A 262 13.69 31.69 -5.15
N LEU A 263 14.51 32.02 -4.12
CA LEU A 263 14.17 32.85 -2.95
C LEU A 263 12.71 32.69 -2.50
N SER A 264 12.31 31.44 -2.20
CA SER A 264 10.98 31.02 -1.73
C SER A 264 9.90 30.70 -2.79
N ARG A 265 10.18 30.82 -4.08
CA ARG A 265 9.28 30.31 -5.15
C ARG A 265 9.39 28.79 -5.24
N ARG A 266 8.25 28.11 -5.12
CA ARG A 266 8.13 26.67 -5.38
C ARG A 266 8.18 26.40 -6.88
N GLY A 267 8.71 25.22 -7.24
CA GLY A 267 8.75 24.74 -8.62
C GLY A 267 9.99 25.12 -9.39
N ILE A 268 9.98 24.74 -10.67
CA ILE A 268 11.08 24.93 -11.61
C ILE A 268 10.51 25.48 -12.92
N ASN A 269 10.94 26.68 -13.30
CA ASN A 269 10.60 27.24 -14.60
C ASN A 269 11.32 26.46 -15.71
N PHE A 270 10.60 25.62 -16.45
CA PHE A 270 11.21 24.68 -17.39
C PHE A 270 11.90 25.41 -18.55
N LYS A 271 11.32 26.52 -19.01
CA LYS A 271 11.90 27.35 -20.07
C LYS A 271 13.25 27.96 -19.65
N ALA A 272 13.34 28.51 -18.44
CA ALA A 272 14.58 29.06 -17.90
C ALA A 272 15.64 27.96 -17.70
N PHE A 273 15.21 26.79 -17.24
CA PHE A 273 16.07 25.60 -17.12
C PHE A 273 16.67 25.20 -18.48
N ARG A 274 15.83 25.08 -19.52
CA ARG A 274 16.28 24.77 -20.88
C ARG A 274 17.27 25.80 -21.42
N ASN A 275 16.99 27.09 -21.20
CA ASN A 275 17.89 28.16 -21.64
C ASN A 275 19.26 28.09 -20.97
N ARG A 276 19.33 27.77 -19.68
CA ARG A 276 20.60 27.59 -18.97
C ARG A 276 21.37 26.38 -19.49
N LEU A 277 20.69 25.25 -19.71
CA LEU A 277 21.34 24.07 -20.31
C LEU A 277 21.88 24.34 -21.71
N ASN A 278 21.17 25.11 -22.53
CA ASN A 278 21.63 25.49 -23.87
C ASN A 278 22.84 26.45 -23.86
N ALA A 279 23.09 27.11 -22.73
CA ALA A 279 24.24 27.99 -22.54
C ALA A 279 25.50 27.26 -22.01
N GLU A 280 25.37 26.00 -21.60
CA GLU A 280 26.50 25.17 -21.16
C GLU A 280 27.26 24.60 -22.36
N ASP A 281 28.60 24.48 -22.22
CA ASP A 281 29.46 23.88 -23.25
C ASP A 281 29.43 22.35 -23.16
N TRP A 282 28.64 21.73 -24.05
CA TRP A 282 28.52 20.28 -24.11
C TRP A 282 29.60 19.63 -24.97
N ASN A 283 30.15 18.51 -24.49
CA ASN A 283 30.97 17.64 -25.34
C ASN A 283 30.10 17.00 -26.44
N LYS A 284 30.67 16.78 -27.64
CA LYS A 284 29.98 16.30 -28.85
C LYS A 284 29.16 14.99 -28.69
N GLY A 285 29.35 14.23 -27.61
CA GLY A 285 28.59 13.01 -27.30
C GLY A 285 27.51 13.14 -26.21
N GLN A 286 27.37 14.29 -25.56
CA GLN A 286 26.47 14.46 -24.40
C GLN A 286 25.09 15.03 -24.78
N SER A 287 25.01 15.82 -25.86
CA SER A 287 23.81 16.54 -26.26
C SER A 287 22.65 15.62 -26.68
N GLY A 288 22.92 14.56 -27.43
CA GLY A 288 21.90 13.61 -27.90
C GLY A 288 21.14 12.93 -26.74
N PRO A 289 21.83 12.21 -25.84
CA PRO A 289 21.20 11.58 -24.68
C PRO A 289 20.49 12.55 -23.74
N LEU A 290 21.03 13.77 -23.57
CA LEU A 290 20.38 14.81 -22.77
C LEU A 290 19.06 15.25 -23.41
N GLN A 291 19.05 15.52 -24.72
CA GLN A 291 17.85 15.96 -25.42
C GLN A 291 16.73 14.93 -25.31
N MET A 292 17.03 13.63 -25.47
CA MET A 292 16.04 12.56 -25.30
C MET A 292 15.38 12.57 -23.91
N ARG A 293 16.16 12.84 -22.85
CA ARG A 293 15.65 12.91 -21.47
C ARG A 293 14.84 14.18 -21.23
N LEU A 294 15.25 15.31 -21.82
CA LEU A 294 14.49 16.56 -21.77
C LEU A 294 13.15 16.43 -22.49
N ASP A 295 13.13 15.81 -23.67
CA ASP A 295 11.90 15.55 -24.43
C ASP A 295 10.94 14.64 -23.64
N LEU A 296 11.48 13.62 -22.96
CA LEU A 296 10.68 12.77 -22.08
C LEU A 296 10.08 13.59 -20.93
N LEU A 297 10.88 14.40 -20.23
CA LEU A 297 10.40 15.23 -19.13
C LEU A 297 9.33 16.22 -19.61
N GLU A 298 9.58 16.95 -20.70
CA GLU A 298 8.66 17.93 -21.29
C GLU A 298 7.33 17.28 -21.69
N SER A 299 7.34 16.01 -22.11
CA SER A 299 6.11 15.28 -22.46
C SER A 299 5.14 15.09 -21.28
N PHE A 300 5.62 15.22 -20.04
CA PHE A 300 4.82 15.12 -18.81
C PHE A 300 4.46 16.48 -18.21
N LEU A 301 4.86 17.60 -18.80
CA LEU A 301 4.51 18.92 -18.28
C LEU A 301 3.18 19.42 -18.86
N GLU A 302 2.45 20.21 -18.08
CA GLU A 302 1.29 20.95 -18.62
C GLU A 302 1.75 21.90 -19.73
N LYS A 303 0.92 22.03 -20.78
CA LYS A 303 1.18 22.87 -21.94
C LYS A 303 0.57 24.25 -21.79
#